data_AF-A0A3D8JQL0-F1
#
_entry.id   AF-A0A3D8JQL0-F1
#
_cell.length_a   1.000
_cell.length_b   1.000
_cell.length_c   1.000
_cell.angle_alpha   90.00
_cell.angle_beta   90.00
_cell.angle_gamma   90.00
#
_symmetry.space_group_name_H-M   'P 1'
#
loop_
_entity.id
_entity.type
_entity.pdbx_description
1 polymer ?
#
loop_
_entity_poly.entity_id
_entity_poly.type
_entity_poly.pdbx_seq_one_letter_code
_entity_poly.pdbx_strand_id
1 'polypeptide(L)' 'MIDDDLVRVAADAIMRYLHSHPHSADTVEGIHEWWIDWPSMPESLTITHIALVRLEAAGLLECRRVSNREVWRLRQSQSD' A
#
# COMPACT_ATOMS: atom_id res chain seq x y z
N MET A 1 2.93 -19.89 -6.37
CA MET A 1 3.96 -19.26 -5.51
C MET A 1 3.68 -17.79 -5.57
N ILE A 2 3.58 -17.11 -4.43
CA ILE A 2 3.51 -15.64 -4.42
C ILE A 2 4.93 -15.15 -4.67
N ASP A 3 5.13 -14.33 -5.69
CA ASP A 3 6.43 -13.75 -6.00
C ASP A 3 6.77 -12.67 -4.97
N ASP A 4 7.62 -13.01 -4.00
CA ASP A 4 8.05 -12.10 -2.94
C ASP A 4 8.73 -10.83 -3.50
N ASP A 5 9.37 -10.95 -4.66
CA ASP A 5 9.95 -9.81 -5.38
C ASP A 5 8.87 -8.81 -5.83
N LEU A 6 7.75 -9.29 -6.38
CA LEU A 6 6.63 -8.43 -6.78
C LEU A 6 5.98 -7.75 -5.57
N VAL A 7 5.85 -8.47 -4.45
CA VAL A 7 5.36 -7.90 -3.19
C VAL A 7 6.29 -6.77 -2.72
N ARG A 8 7.61 -6.95 -2.83
CA ARG A 8 8.60 -5.94 -2.46
C ARG A 8 8.54 -4.72 -3.40
N VAL A 9 8.44 -4.94 -4.72
CA VAL A 9 8.30 -3.86 -5.70
C VAL A 9 7.02 -3.05 -5.46
N ALA A 10 5.90 -3.73 -5.22
CA ALA A 10 4.64 -3.07 -4.86
C ALA A 10 4.75 -2.26 -3.57
N ALA A 11 5.38 -2.82 -2.53
CA ALA A 11 5.59 -2.13 -1.26
C ALA A 11 6.46 -0.86 -1.43
N ASP A 12 7.53 -0.93 -2.22
CA ASP A 12 8.41 0.21 -2.50
C ASP A 12 7.68 1.30 -3.29
N ALA A 13 6.91 0.92 -4.32
CA ALA A 13 6.10 1.85 -5.11
C ALA A 13 5.06 2.58 -4.25
N ILE A 14 4.33 1.86 -3.40
CA ILE A 14 3.36 2.41 -2.44
C ILE A 14 4.05 3.42 -1.51
N MET A 15 5.19 3.04 -0.93
CA MET A 15 5.94 3.89 0.00
C MET A 15 6.47 5.15 -0.70
N ARG A 16 6.97 5.02 -1.92
CA ARG A 16 7.47 6.14 -2.72
C ARG A 16 6.35 7.12 -3.07
N TYR A 17 5.16 6.61 -3.40
CA TYR A 17 3.98 7.42 -3.65
C TYR A 17 3.54 8.18 -2.38
N LEU A 18 3.44 7.48 -1.25
CA LEU A 18 3.07 8.06 0.04
C LEU A 18 4.10 9.03 0.59
N HIS A 19 5.39 8.83 0.32
CA HIS A 19 6.43 9.77 0.70
C HIS A 19 6.29 11.11 -0.06
N SER A 20 5.78 11.04 -1.30
CA SER A 20 5.44 12.23 -2.10
C SER A 20 4.08 12.83 -1.67
N HIS A 21 3.15 11.99 -1.23
CA HIS A 21 1.79 12.38 -0.82
C HIS A 21 1.41 11.75 0.54
N PRO A 22 1.91 12.29 1.66
CA PRO A 22 1.72 11.69 3.00
C PRO A 22 0.29 11.78 3.52
N HIS A 23 -0.59 12.54 2.85
CA HIS A 23 -2.01 12.64 3.16
C HIS A 23 -2.89 11.76 2.26
N SER A 24 -2.31 11.03 1.30
CA SER A 24 -3.08 10.11 0.47
C SER A 24 -3.54 8.91 1.28
N ALA A 25 -4.79 8.53 1.08
CA ALA A 25 -5.42 7.38 1.70
C ALA A 25 -6.39 6.78 0.70
N ASP A 26 -6.20 5.52 0.34
CA ASP A 26 -7.03 4.86 -0.65
C ASP A 26 -7.28 3.39 -0.32
N THR A 27 -8.22 2.75 -1.04
CA THR A 27 -8.49 1.32 -0.86
C THR A 27 -7.43 0.47 -1.55
N VAL A 28 -7.35 -0.82 -1.22
CA VAL A 28 -6.42 -1.75 -1.90
C VAL A 28 -6.56 -1.70 -3.43
N GLU A 29 -7.78 -1.54 -3.93
CA GLU A 29 -8.09 -1.41 -5.37
C GLU A 29 -7.54 -0.09 -5.93
N GLY A 30 -7.78 1.04 -5.25
CA GLY A 30 -7.28 2.34 -5.67
C GLY A 30 -5.75 2.42 -5.61
N ILE A 31 -5.13 1.86 -4.58
CA ILE A 31 -3.68 1.79 -4.44
C ILE A 31 -3.08 0.96 -5.58
N HIS A 32 -3.69 -0.18 -5.88
CA HIS A 32 -3.26 -1.06 -6.94
C HIS A 32 -3.31 -0.38 -8.32
N GLU A 33 -4.35 0.41 -8.59
CA GLU A 33 -4.57 1.06 -9.87
C GLU A 33 -3.81 2.38 -10.03
N TRP A 34 -3.66 3.17 -8.95
CA TRP A 34 -3.15 4.55 -9.02
C TRP A 34 -1.79 4.77 -8.38
N TRP A 35 -1.40 3.98 -7.37
CA TRP A 35 -0.16 4.24 -6.61
C TRP A 35 1.01 3.41 -7.11
N ILE A 36 0.73 2.23 -7.68
CA ILE A 36 1.76 1.32 -8.19
C ILE A 36 1.89 1.51 -9.70
N ASP A 37 3.07 1.94 -10.13
CA ASP A 37 3.41 1.98 -11.56
C ASP A 37 3.84 0.58 -12.01
N TRP A 38 2.89 -0.20 -12.52
CA TRP A 38 3.16 -1.56 -12.98
C TRP A 38 3.92 -1.52 -14.32
N PRO A 39 5.14 -2.09 -14.40
CA PRO A 39 5.98 -1.97 -15.59
C PRO A 39 5.49 -2.77 -16.81
N SER A 40 4.56 -3.72 -16.64
CA SER A 40 4.07 -4.57 -17.73
C SER A 40 2.58 -4.89 -17.62
N MET A 41 2.08 -5.31 -16.45
CA MET A 41 0.66 -5.55 -16.21
C MET A 41 0.33 -5.40 -14.72
N PRO A 42 -0.82 -4.80 -14.36
CA PRO A 42 -1.34 -4.85 -13.00
C PRO A 42 -1.47 -6.31 -12.58
N GLU A 43 -0.69 -6.67 -11.56
CA GLU A 43 -0.68 -8.01 -10.99
C GLU A 43 -1.93 -8.28 -10.16
N SER A 44 -2.03 -9.45 -9.53
CA SER A 44 -3.16 -9.72 -8.64
C SER A 44 -3.23 -8.71 -7.49
N LEU A 45 -4.44 -8.25 -7.16
CA LEU A 45 -4.72 -7.45 -5.94
C LEU A 45 -4.17 -8.11 -4.67
N THR A 46 -4.02 -9.44 -4.68
CA THR A 46 -3.36 -10.20 -3.62
C THR A 46 -1.93 -9.73 -3.36
N ILE A 47 -1.14 -9.41 -4.39
CA ILE A 47 0.24 -8.90 -4.24
C ILE A 47 0.23 -7.55 -3.51
N THR A 48 -0.64 -6.64 -3.95
CA THR A 48 -0.82 -5.33 -3.32
C THR A 48 -1.29 -5.47 -1.87
N HIS A 49 -2.25 -6.36 -1.62
CA HIS A 49 -2.75 -6.61 -0.27
C HIS A 49 -1.66 -7.17 0.65
N ILE A 50 -0.86 -8.14 0.18
CA ILE A 50 0.26 -8.68 0.97
C ILE A 50 1.31 -7.59 1.23
N ALA A 51 1.61 -6.74 0.25
CA ALA A 51 2.53 -5.62 0.42
C ALA A 51 2.04 -4.64 1.50
N LEU A 52 0.75 -4.27 1.46
CA LEU A 52 0.11 -3.41 2.45
C LEU A 52 0.16 -4.00 3.86
N VAL A 53 -0.19 -5.28 4.01
CA VAL A 53 -0.13 -5.99 5.30
C VAL A 53 1.30 -6.04 5.84
N ARG A 54 2.32 -6.26 4.99
CA ARG A 54 3.72 -6.24 5.42
C ARG A 54 4.15 -4.85 5.90
N LEU A 55 3.73 -3.80 5.22
CA LEU A 55 4.05 -2.42 5.60
C LEU A 55 3.32 -2.00 6.90
N GLU A 56 2.09 -2.46 7.11
CA GLU A 56 1.37 -2.27 8.38
C GLU A 56 2.04 -3.02 9.53
N ALA A 57 2.44 -4.28 9.31
CA ALA A 57 3.17 -5.07 10.30
C ALA A 57 4.54 -4.44 10.66
N ALA A 58 5.15 -3.73 9.72
CA ALA A 58 6.37 -2.94 9.95
C ALA A 58 6.10 -1.59 10.66
N GLY A 59 4.84 -1.21 10.88
CA GLY A 59 4.45 0.05 11.49
C GLY A 59 4.60 1.26 10.56
N LEU A 60 4.66 1.05 9.24
CA LEU A 60 4.82 2.12 8.24
C LEU A 60 3.47 2.61 7.71
N LEU A 61 2.50 1.70 7.59
CA LEU A 61 1.12 2.01 7.21
C LEU A 61 0.16 1.75 8.37
N GLU A 62 -1.01 2.39 8.30
CA GLU A 62 -2.17 2.02 9.11
C GLU A 62 -3.35 1.69 8.18
N CYS A 63 -4.05 0.59 8.48
CA CYS A 63 -5.32 0.27 7.86
C CYS A 63 -6.45 0.87 8.71
N ARG A 64 -7.20 1.79 8.11
CA ARG A 64 -8.40 2.38 8.71
C ARG A 64 -9.62 1.88 7.99
N ARG A 65 -10.55 1.29 8.74
CA ARG A 65 -11.90 1.02 8.24
C ARG A 65 -12.72 2.30 8.27
N VAL A 66 -13.04 2.83 7.10
CA VAL A 66 -13.93 3.98 6.94
C VAL A 66 -15.23 3.48 6.33
N SER A 67 -16.30 3.55 7.12
CA SER A 67 -17.61 2.96 6.82
C SER A 67 -17.51 1.45 6.57
N ASN A 68 -17.39 1.03 5.31
CA ASN A 68 -17.36 -0.37 4.87
C ASN A 68 -16.19 -0.68 3.94
N ARG A 69 -15.18 0.20 3.90
CA ARG A 69 -13.99 0.04 3.07
C ARG A 69 -12.74 0.14 3.93
N GLU A 70 -11.76 -0.69 3.62
CA GLU A 70 -10.43 -0.66 4.21
C GLU A 70 -9.60 0.35 3.43
N VAL A 71 -9.22 1.42 4.11
CA VAL A 71 -8.46 2.53 3.55
C VAL A 71 -7.07 2.49 4.18
N TRP A 72 -6.05 2.44 3.34
CA TRP A 72 -4.67 2.37 3.78
C TRP A 72 -4.02 3.74 3.63
N ARG A 73 -3.32 4.17 4.67
CA ARG A 73 -2.64 5.46 4.70
C ARG A 73 -1.30 5.35 5.40
N LEU A 74 -0.42 6.30 5.13
CA LEU A 74 0.85 6.42 5.83
C LEU A 74 0.59 6.59 7.32
N ARG A 75 1.24 5.77 8.15
CA ARG A 75 1.22 5.97 9.59
C ARG A 75 2.07 7.21 9.88
N GLN A 76 1.41 8.34 10.03
CA GLN A 76 2.06 9.53 10.55
C GLN A 76 2.44 9.21 12.01
N SER A 77 3.74 9.08 12.24
CA SER A 77 4.28 9.02 13.60
C SER A 77 3.92 10.35 14.25
N GLN A 78 2.79 10.40 14.92
CA GLN A 78 2.49 11.46 15.87
C GLN A 78 3.60 11.38 16.91
N SER A 79 4.58 12.27 16.80
CA SER A 79 5.46 12.60 17.91
C SER A 79 4.57 13.04 19.07
N ASP A 80 4.50 12.21 20.10
CA ASP A 80 4.12 12.60 21.45
C ASP A 80 5.31 13.32 22.10
#